data_AF-A0A0T5VM34-F1
#
_entry.id   AF-A0A0T5VM34-F1
#
_cell.length_a   1.000
_cell.length_b   1.000
_cell.length_c   1.000
_cell.angle_alpha   90.00
_cell.angle_beta   90.00
_cell.angle_gamma   90.00
#
_symmetry.space_group_name_H-M   'P 1'
#
loop_
_entity.id
_entity.type
_entity.pdbx_description
1 polymer ?
#
loop_
_entity_poly.entity_id
_entity_poly.type
_entity_poly.pdbx_seq_one_letter_code
_entity_poly.pdbx_strand_id
1 'polypeptide(L)'
;MKKIFIQILSLISILFLLSLSNQANAQRFRGKIEYYSSVFPSEDGKIKSINGTKIEYYNSVFKSEDGKVKTIGDKRVEYYNSVFPSEDGKIKAIGDIRIEYYNSVFKSEDGKIKSIGHIKFEYNNTGSQKSDGKVKSITNENDDSKSEDALDTYYFIEKINCQ
;
A
#
# COMPACT_ATOMS: atom_id res chain seq x y z
N MET A 1 -30.84 7.76 -46.18
CA MET A 1 -29.35 7.72 -46.24
C MET A 1 -28.64 8.77 -45.36
N LYS A 2 -29.25 9.91 -44.99
CA LYS A 2 -28.57 10.92 -44.13
C LYS A 2 -28.39 10.52 -42.65
N LYS A 3 -29.25 9.67 -42.07
CA LYS A 3 -29.16 9.28 -40.64
C LYS A 3 -28.01 8.31 -40.33
N ILE A 4 -27.68 7.40 -41.27
CA ILE A 4 -26.58 6.44 -41.10
C ILE A 4 -25.21 7.13 -41.21
N PHE A 5 -25.09 8.14 -42.09
CA PHE A 5 -23.86 8.90 -42.28
C PHE A 5 -23.48 9.75 -41.06
N ILE A 6 -24.47 10.27 -40.33
CA ILE A 6 -24.25 11.06 -39.09
C ILE A 6 -23.83 10.16 -37.93
N GLN A 7 -24.33 8.93 -37.83
CA GLN A 7 -23.92 7.98 -36.78
C GLN A 7 -22.47 7.50 -36.98
N ILE A 8 -22.02 7.30 -38.22
CA ILE A 8 -20.64 6.87 -38.51
C ILE A 8 -19.63 8.01 -38.21
N LEU A 9 -19.99 9.27 -38.50
CA LEU A 9 -19.13 10.44 -38.21
C LEU A 9 -19.00 10.72 -36.69
N SER A 10 -20.03 10.40 -35.91
CA SER A 10 -20.03 10.49 -34.44
C SER A 10 -19.17 9.40 -33.78
N LEU A 11 -19.04 8.22 -34.39
CA LEU A 11 -18.23 7.12 -33.85
C LEU A 11 -16.73 7.32 -34.13
N ILE A 12 -16.39 7.91 -35.27
CA ILE A 12 -14.99 8.20 -35.65
C ILE A 12 -14.40 9.32 -34.78
N SER A 13 -15.20 10.31 -34.38
CA SER A 13 -14.76 11.39 -33.48
C SER A 13 -14.53 10.91 -32.03
N ILE A 14 -15.34 9.95 -31.55
CA ILE A 14 -15.14 9.33 -30.24
C ILE A 14 -13.88 8.44 -30.23
N LEU A 15 -13.59 7.74 -31.33
CA LEU A 15 -12.38 6.92 -31.46
C LEU A 15 -11.09 7.77 -31.55
N PHE A 16 -11.16 8.98 -32.11
CA PHE A 16 -10.04 9.94 -32.15
C PHE A 16 -9.79 10.64 -30.80
N LEU A 17 -10.83 10.81 -29.97
CA LEU A 17 -10.68 11.28 -28.58
C LEU A 17 -10.15 10.18 -27.64
N LEU A 18 -10.42 8.90 -27.96
CA LEU A 18 -9.87 7.74 -27.24
C LEU A 18 -8.41 7.43 -27.62
N SER A 19 -7.95 7.85 -28.81
CA SER A 19 -6.53 7.76 -29.19
C SER A 19 -5.67 8.89 -28.60
N LEU A 20 -6.29 10.03 -28.23
CA LEU A 20 -5.62 11.13 -27.52
C LEU A 20 -5.61 10.98 -25.99
N SER A 21 -6.51 10.18 -25.41
CA SER A 21 -6.58 9.97 -23.95
C SER A 21 -5.86 8.71 -23.45
N ASN A 22 -5.34 7.87 -24.36
CA ASN A 22 -4.41 6.80 -24.01
C ASN A 22 -2.96 7.17 -24.34
N GLN A 23 -2.56 8.42 -24.08
CA GLN A 23 -1.24 8.60 -23.50
C GLN A 23 -1.35 8.09 -22.06
N ALA A 24 -1.22 6.77 -21.90
CA ALA A 24 -0.77 6.23 -20.63
C ALA A 24 0.50 7.01 -20.29
N ASN A 25 0.35 7.98 -19.37
CA ASN A 25 1.45 8.56 -18.64
C ASN A 25 2.02 7.45 -17.76
N ALA A 26 2.61 6.42 -18.37
CA ALA A 26 3.77 5.79 -17.78
C ALA A 26 4.83 6.89 -17.81
N GLN A 27 4.77 7.76 -16.80
CA GLN A 27 5.83 8.71 -16.53
C GLN A 27 7.10 7.87 -16.42
N ARG A 28 7.89 7.85 -17.50
CA ARG A 28 9.12 7.08 -17.54
C ARG A 28 9.96 7.62 -16.38
N PHE A 29 10.12 6.81 -15.35
CA PHE A 29 10.97 7.17 -14.23
C PHE A 29 12.36 7.47 -14.79
N ARG A 30 12.78 8.75 -14.74
CA ARG A 30 14.06 9.21 -15.29
C ARG A 30 15.20 9.19 -14.26
N GLY A 31 14.96 8.59 -13.10
CA GLY A 31 15.93 8.54 -12.03
C GLY A 31 16.89 7.35 -12.11
N LYS A 32 17.98 7.43 -11.34
CA LYS A 32 18.93 6.32 -11.18
C LYS A 32 18.35 5.29 -10.22
N ILE A 33 18.32 4.02 -10.63
CA ILE A 33 18.01 2.89 -9.76
C ILE A 33 19.28 2.05 -9.64
N GLU A 34 19.67 1.73 -8.42
CA GLU A 34 20.76 0.79 -8.13
C GLU A 34 20.18 -0.45 -7.46
N TYR A 35 20.81 -1.60 -7.68
CA TYR A 35 20.41 -2.88 -7.10
C TYR A 35 21.54 -3.45 -6.25
N TYR A 36 21.18 -4.27 -5.27
CA TYR A 36 22.14 -5.05 -4.51
C TYR A 36 22.73 -6.16 -5.38
N SER A 37 24.05 -6.34 -5.26
CA SER A 37 24.76 -7.56 -5.61
C SER A 37 25.36 -8.05 -4.29
N SER A 38 24.65 -8.96 -3.63
CA SER A 38 24.93 -9.40 -2.26
C SER A 38 25.08 -10.91 -2.22
N VAL A 39 25.91 -11.39 -1.29
CA VAL A 39 25.98 -12.83 -0.98
C VAL A 39 24.80 -13.28 -0.12
N PHE A 40 24.03 -12.34 0.45
CA PHE A 40 22.87 -12.61 1.25
C PHE A 40 21.60 -12.66 0.38
N PRO A 41 20.94 -13.83 0.26
CA PRO A 41 19.75 -13.98 -0.57
C PRO A 41 18.58 -13.06 -0.16
N SER A 42 18.56 -12.62 1.10
CA SER A 42 17.52 -11.75 1.65
C SER A 42 17.51 -10.35 1.01
N GLU A 43 18.61 -9.89 0.41
CA GLU A 43 18.70 -8.58 -0.24
C GLU A 43 19.22 -8.62 -1.68
N ASP A 44 19.80 -9.73 -2.14
CA ASP A 44 20.36 -9.83 -3.48
C ASP A 44 19.31 -9.56 -4.57
N GLY A 45 19.68 -8.77 -5.58
CA GLY A 45 18.78 -8.34 -6.65
C GLY A 45 17.69 -7.33 -6.23
N LYS A 46 17.58 -6.95 -4.95
CA LYS A 46 16.63 -5.92 -4.50
C LYS A 46 17.14 -4.51 -4.79
N ILE A 47 16.23 -3.53 -4.79
CA ILE A 47 16.56 -2.13 -5.05
C ILE A 47 17.41 -1.60 -3.89
N LYS A 48 18.63 -1.18 -4.19
CA LYS A 48 19.56 -0.58 -3.23
C LYS A 48 19.35 0.92 -3.07
N SER A 49 19.05 1.61 -4.17
CA SER A 49 18.79 3.05 -4.11
C SER A 49 17.95 3.55 -5.28
N ILE A 50 17.22 4.64 -5.04
CA ILE A 50 16.48 5.40 -6.06
C ILE A 50 16.89 6.86 -5.94
N ASN A 51 17.52 7.43 -6.97
CA ASN A 51 18.07 8.79 -6.97
C ASN A 51 18.96 9.10 -5.75
N GLY A 52 19.75 8.11 -5.31
CA GLY A 52 20.61 8.25 -4.13
C GLY A 52 19.91 8.07 -2.78
N THR A 53 18.57 7.98 -2.75
CA THR A 53 17.84 7.56 -1.56
C THR A 53 18.07 6.07 -1.35
N LYS A 54 18.79 5.71 -0.29
CA LYS A 54 19.13 4.32 0.04
C LYS A 54 17.91 3.57 0.55
N ILE A 55 17.83 2.29 0.22
CA ILE A 55 16.88 1.34 0.77
C ILE A 55 17.71 0.19 1.35
N GLU A 56 17.51 -0.10 2.63
CA GLU A 56 18.17 -1.24 3.28
C GLU A 56 17.13 -2.30 3.60
N TYR A 57 17.58 -3.55 3.72
CA TYR A 57 16.73 -4.70 4.03
C TYR A 57 17.19 -5.37 5.32
N TYR A 58 16.26 -6.06 5.98
CA TYR A 58 16.59 -6.94 7.09
C TYR A 58 17.32 -8.18 6.57
N ASN A 59 18.42 -8.52 7.23
CA ASN A 59 19.05 -9.83 7.16
C ASN A 59 18.85 -10.45 8.55
N SER A 60 17.76 -11.18 8.71
CA SER A 60 17.26 -11.63 10.02
C SER A 60 17.14 -13.14 10.06
N VAL A 61 17.35 -13.73 11.23
CA VAL A 61 17.04 -15.14 11.46
C VAL A 61 15.52 -15.37 11.61
N PHE A 62 14.76 -14.30 11.86
CA PHE A 62 13.31 -14.35 11.96
C PHE A 62 12.69 -14.17 10.58
N LYS A 63 11.96 -15.20 10.13
CA LYS A 63 11.25 -15.18 8.84
C LYS A 63 10.20 -14.07 8.74
N SER A 64 9.70 -13.57 9.87
CA SER A 64 8.69 -12.51 9.91
C SER A 64 9.22 -11.17 9.36
N GLU A 65 10.53 -10.94 9.37
CA GLU A 65 11.16 -9.71 8.87
C GLU A 65 12.29 -9.93 7.86
N ASP A 66 12.84 -11.13 7.72
CA ASP A 66 13.96 -11.38 6.81
C ASP A 66 13.66 -10.97 5.36
N GLY A 67 14.59 -10.20 4.77
CA GLY A 67 14.47 -9.60 3.45
C GLY A 67 13.44 -8.48 3.34
N LYS A 68 12.71 -8.11 4.39
CA LYS A 68 11.79 -6.97 4.35
C LYS A 68 12.56 -5.65 4.43
N VAL A 69 11.94 -4.56 3.98
CA VAL A 69 12.55 -3.22 3.97
C VAL A 69 12.82 -2.79 5.41
N LYS A 70 14.07 -2.44 5.72
CA LYS A 70 14.49 -1.95 7.04
C LYS A 70 14.51 -0.43 7.11
N THR A 71 15.01 0.22 6.06
CA THR A 71 15.07 1.68 5.97
C THR A 71 14.83 2.16 4.55
N ILE A 72 14.27 3.37 4.42
CA ILE A 72 14.21 4.15 3.18
C ILE A 72 14.69 5.56 3.53
N GLY A 73 15.88 5.94 3.05
CA GLY A 73 16.51 7.20 3.45
C GLY A 73 16.73 7.27 4.96
N ASP A 74 16.09 8.24 5.61
CA ASP A 74 16.11 8.46 7.07
C ASP A 74 14.97 7.73 7.80
N LYS A 75 14.01 7.14 7.08
CA LYS A 75 12.84 6.49 7.67
C LYS A 75 13.11 5.02 7.92
N ARG A 76 13.00 4.61 9.18
CA ARG A 76 13.03 3.20 9.58
C ARG A 76 11.66 2.56 9.39
N VAL A 77 11.64 1.31 8.92
CA VAL A 77 10.45 0.46 8.90
C VAL A 77 10.64 -0.62 9.95
N GLU A 78 9.65 -0.78 10.82
CA GLU A 78 9.63 -1.81 11.86
C GLU A 78 8.51 -2.81 11.56
N TYR A 79 8.72 -4.07 11.91
CA TYR A 79 7.74 -5.14 11.76
C TYR A 79 7.37 -5.72 13.13
N TYR A 80 6.17 -6.27 13.23
CA TYR A 80 5.77 -7.07 14.37
C TYR A 80 6.53 -8.40 14.36
N ASN A 81 7.08 -8.75 15.52
CA ASN A 81 7.49 -10.11 15.87
C ASN A 81 6.55 -10.55 16.99
N SER A 82 5.41 -11.10 16.61
CA SER A 82 4.27 -11.34 17.49
C SER A 82 3.96 -12.83 17.55
N VAL A 83 3.50 -13.29 18.72
CA VAL A 83 2.93 -14.63 18.87
C VAL A 83 1.54 -14.73 18.23
N PHE A 84 0.92 -13.59 17.92
CA PHE A 84 -0.39 -13.51 17.28
C PHE A 84 -0.21 -13.52 15.76
N PRO A 85 -0.70 -14.56 15.05
CA PRO A 85 -0.58 -14.66 13.60
C PRO A 85 -1.28 -13.50 12.86
N SER A 86 -2.22 -12.83 13.51
CA SER A 86 -2.99 -11.73 12.94
C SER A 86 -2.13 -10.49 12.66
N GLU A 87 -0.98 -10.33 13.31
CA GLU A 87 -0.08 -9.20 13.11
C GLU A 87 1.38 -9.58 12.86
N ASP A 88 1.80 -10.83 13.11
CA ASP A 88 3.20 -11.23 12.94
C ASP A 88 3.73 -10.95 11.52
N GLY A 89 4.91 -10.33 11.46
CA GLY A 89 5.55 -9.88 10.23
C GLY A 89 4.90 -8.68 9.54
N LYS A 90 3.78 -8.13 10.04
CA LYS A 90 3.19 -6.91 9.46
C LYS A 90 3.98 -5.66 9.86
N ILE A 91 3.86 -4.60 9.06
CA ILE A 91 4.49 -3.31 9.37
C ILE A 91 3.92 -2.77 10.68
N LYS A 92 4.80 -2.53 11.66
CA LYS A 92 4.51 -1.92 12.95
C LYS A 92 4.68 -0.41 12.94
N ALA A 93 5.70 0.10 12.24
CA ALA A 93 5.96 1.53 12.16
C ALA A 93 6.73 1.90 10.89
N ILE A 94 6.56 3.14 10.44
CA ILE A 94 7.38 3.80 9.42
C ILE A 94 7.75 5.18 9.93
N GLY A 95 9.02 5.38 10.29
CA GLY A 95 9.47 6.57 11.03
C GLY A 95 8.68 6.71 12.33
N ASP A 96 8.07 7.88 12.53
CA ASP A 96 7.28 8.18 13.73
C ASP A 96 5.81 7.71 13.63
N ILE A 97 5.39 7.19 12.47
CA ILE A 97 4.03 6.73 12.23
C ILE A 97 3.92 5.28 12.67
N ARG A 98 3.08 5.02 13.68
CA ARG A 98 2.75 3.67 14.14
C ARG A 98 1.54 3.10 13.41
N ILE A 99 1.57 1.80 13.14
CA ILE A 99 0.47 1.05 12.57
C ILE A 99 0.05 0.02 13.62
N GLU A 100 -1.24 -0.01 13.96
CA GLU A 100 -1.82 -1.03 14.83
C GLU A 100 -2.75 -1.94 14.04
N TYR A 101 -2.88 -3.20 14.47
CA TYR A 101 -3.83 -4.16 13.91
C TYR A 101 -4.82 -4.62 14.97
N TYR A 102 -5.99 -5.07 14.52
CA TYR A 102 -6.94 -5.75 15.37
C TYR A 102 -6.43 -7.16 15.73
N ASN A 103 -6.41 -7.46 17.01
CA ASN A 103 -6.37 -8.82 17.54
C ASN A 103 -7.77 -9.12 18.07
N SER A 104 -8.62 -9.67 17.21
CA SER A 104 -10.07 -9.77 17.46
C SER A 104 -10.53 -11.22 17.43
N VAL A 105 -11.51 -11.52 18.28
CA VAL A 105 -12.25 -12.78 18.21
C VAL A 105 -13.14 -12.85 16.96
N PHE A 106 -13.48 -11.69 16.38
CA PHE A 106 -14.24 -11.60 15.15
C PHE A 106 -13.30 -11.73 13.95
N LYS A 107 -13.39 -12.87 13.27
CA LYS A 107 -12.61 -13.15 12.06
C LYS A 107 -12.74 -12.09 10.97
N SER A 108 -13.82 -11.32 10.99
CA SER A 108 -14.08 -10.28 9.99
C SER A 108 -13.22 -9.04 10.15
N GLU A 109 -12.60 -8.82 11.31
CA GLU A 109 -11.66 -7.72 11.53
C GLU A 109 -10.29 -8.16 12.04
N ASP A 110 -10.15 -9.40 12.50
CA ASP A 110 -8.86 -9.91 12.98
C ASP A 110 -7.74 -9.75 11.94
N GLY A 111 -6.64 -9.15 12.38
CA GLY A 111 -5.49 -8.79 11.58
C GLY A 111 -5.65 -7.57 10.66
N LYS A 112 -6.80 -6.91 10.64
CA LYS A 112 -6.96 -5.68 9.84
C LYS A 112 -6.33 -4.48 10.52
N ILE A 113 -5.92 -3.49 9.74
CA ILE A 113 -5.35 -2.24 10.26
C ILE A 113 -6.39 -1.55 11.14
N LYS A 114 -6.05 -1.35 12.41
CA LYS A 114 -6.85 -0.62 13.39
C LYS A 114 -6.54 0.87 13.36
N SER A 115 -5.27 1.24 13.17
CA SER A 115 -4.86 2.65 13.06
C SER A 115 -3.55 2.83 12.31
N ILE A 116 -3.38 4.02 11.73
CA ILE A 116 -2.13 4.52 11.15
C ILE A 116 -1.92 5.94 11.71
N GLY A 117 -0.99 6.09 12.64
CA GLY A 117 -0.82 7.33 13.39
C GLY A 117 -2.11 7.73 14.10
N HIS A 118 -2.66 8.90 13.74
CA HIS A 118 -3.90 9.44 14.31
C HIS A 118 -5.17 9.02 13.55
N ILE A 119 -5.01 8.30 12.45
CA ILE A 119 -6.12 7.78 11.65
C ILE A 119 -6.55 6.44 12.22
N LYS A 120 -7.83 6.29 12.54
CA LYS A 120 -8.43 5.05 13.03
C LYS A 120 -9.39 4.47 12.00
N PHE A 121 -9.44 3.15 11.94
CA PHE A 121 -10.30 2.39 11.04
C PHE A 121 -11.20 1.50 11.88
N GLU A 122 -12.51 1.56 11.63
CA GLU A 122 -13.47 0.62 12.21
C GLU A 122 -14.03 -0.28 11.11
N TYR A 123 -14.36 -1.52 11.48
CA TYR A 123 -14.95 -2.49 10.56
C TYR A 123 -16.35 -2.89 11.02
N ASN A 124 -17.18 -3.26 10.05
CA ASN A 124 -18.44 -3.92 10.35
C ASN A 124 -18.14 -5.35 10.79
N ASN A 125 -18.24 -5.64 12.08
CA ASN A 125 -18.04 -6.98 12.65
C ASN A 125 -19.33 -7.57 13.25
N THR A 126 -20.40 -6.77 13.28
CA THR A 126 -21.75 -7.15 13.72
C THR A 126 -22.76 -6.69 12.66
N GLY A 127 -23.71 -7.54 12.28
CA GLY A 127 -24.79 -7.19 11.36
C GLY A 127 -24.86 -8.07 10.11
N SER A 128 -25.05 -7.46 8.93
CA SER A 128 -25.28 -8.22 7.70
C SER A 128 -24.01 -8.90 7.19
N GLN A 129 -24.12 -10.15 6.71
CA GLN A 129 -23.02 -10.85 6.02
C GLN A 129 -22.46 -10.06 4.83
N LYS A 130 -23.28 -9.21 4.18
CA LYS A 130 -22.85 -8.42 3.01
C LYS A 130 -21.88 -7.29 3.38
N SER A 131 -21.93 -6.81 4.62
CA SER A 131 -21.08 -5.74 5.13
C SER A 131 -19.94 -6.25 6.01
N ASP A 132 -19.99 -7.50 6.45
CA ASP A 132 -19.02 -8.08 7.38
C ASP A 132 -17.58 -7.92 6.87
N GLY A 133 -16.73 -7.36 7.74
CA GLY A 133 -15.34 -7.03 7.49
C GLY A 133 -15.09 -5.81 6.58
N LYS A 134 -16.12 -5.13 6.08
CA LYS A 134 -15.91 -3.88 5.32
C LYS A 134 -15.64 -2.72 6.27
N VAL A 135 -14.79 -1.79 5.83
CA VAL A 135 -14.55 -0.52 6.54
C VAL A 135 -15.90 0.16 6.79
N LYS A 136 -16.15 0.47 8.05
CA LYS A 136 -17.34 1.13 8.57
C LYS A 136 -17.11 2.63 8.71
N SER A 137 -15.96 3.03 9.24
CA SER A 137 -15.60 4.42 9.44
C SER A 137 -14.08 4.60 9.40
N ILE A 138 -13.66 5.80 9.01
CA ILE A 138 -12.28 6.27 9.10
C ILE A 138 -12.33 7.61 9.82
N THR A 139 -11.60 7.75 10.92
CA THR A 139 -11.60 8.98 11.72
C THR A 139 -10.17 9.48 11.91
N ASN A 140 -9.96 10.79 11.84
CA ASN A 140 -8.71 11.45 12.18
C ASN A 140 -8.93 12.34 13.40
N GLU A 141 -8.39 11.95 14.56
CA GLU A 141 -8.70 12.63 15.82
C GLU A 141 -8.05 14.02 15.96
N ASN A 142 -7.16 14.41 15.06
CA ASN A 142 -6.36 15.64 15.17
C ASN A 142 -6.47 16.60 13.96
N ASP A 143 -7.36 16.35 12.99
CA ASP A 143 -7.60 17.20 11.80
C ASP A 143 -6.29 17.63 11.08
N ASP A 144 -5.30 16.73 11.03
CA ASP A 144 -4.04 16.96 10.32
C ASP A 144 -4.32 16.97 8.81
N SER A 145 -4.06 18.10 8.15
CA SER A 145 -4.22 18.29 6.71
C SER A 145 -3.43 17.29 5.85
N LYS A 146 -2.47 16.56 6.43
CA LYS A 146 -1.76 15.44 5.76
C LYS A 146 -2.60 14.17 5.61
N SER A 147 -3.82 14.12 6.16
CA SER A 147 -4.70 12.96 6.07
C SER A 147 -5.58 12.89 4.82
N GLU A 148 -5.39 13.78 3.85
CA GLU A 148 -6.15 13.76 2.58
C GLU A 148 -6.02 12.41 1.84
N ASP A 149 -5.01 11.61 2.18
CA ASP A 149 -4.77 10.30 1.56
C ASP A 149 -4.60 9.12 2.54
N ALA A 150 -5.44 9.11 3.58
CA ALA A 150 -5.53 7.98 4.52
C ALA A 150 -5.84 6.65 3.81
N LEU A 151 -6.60 6.69 2.72
CA LEU A 151 -7.01 5.51 1.97
C LEU A 151 -5.89 4.94 1.10
N ASP A 152 -5.11 5.74 0.38
CA ASP A 152 -4.01 5.17 -0.41
C ASP A 152 -2.90 4.68 0.52
N THR A 153 -2.67 5.36 1.64
CA THR A 153 -1.76 4.87 2.70
C THR A 153 -2.23 3.51 3.23
N TYR A 154 -3.53 3.36 3.51
CA TYR A 154 -4.14 2.09 3.93
C TYR A 154 -3.91 0.98 2.89
N TYR A 155 -4.27 1.22 1.63
CA TYR A 155 -4.13 0.22 0.57
C TYR A 155 -2.67 -0.13 0.27
N PHE A 156 -1.78 0.85 0.38
CA PHE A 156 -0.34 0.63 0.25
C PHE A 156 0.18 -0.32 1.33
N ILE A 157 -0.17 -0.08 2.60
CA ILE A 157 0.26 -0.94 3.72
C ILE A 157 -0.33 -2.34 3.59
N GLU A 158 -1.62 -2.46 3.27
CA GLU A 158 -2.25 -3.77 3.01
C GLU A 158 -1.50 -4.54 1.92
N LYS A 159 -1.14 -3.87 0.81
CA LYS A 159 -0.40 -4.50 -0.29
C LYS A 159 0.99 -4.97 0.13
N ILE A 160 1.69 -4.22 1.00
CA ILE A 160 3.01 -4.62 1.50
C ILE A 160 2.90 -5.78 2.48
N ASN A 161 1.88 -5.79 3.35
CA ASN A 161 1.68 -6.87 4.31
C ASN A 161 1.36 -8.23 3.66
N CYS A 162 1.00 -8.27 2.36
CA CYS A 162 0.79 -9.51 1.60
C CYS A 162 2.05 -10.10 0.94
N GLN A 163 3.21 -9.45 1.05
CA GLN A 163 4.49 -9.90 0.48
C GLN A 163 5.34 -10.66 1.51
#